data_AF-A0A0Q4GFS1-F1
#
_entry.id   AF-A0A0Q4GFS1-F1
#
_cell.length_a   1.000
_cell.length_b   1.000
_cell.length_c   1.000
_cell.angle_alpha   90.00
_cell.angle_beta   90.00
_cell.angle_gamma   90.00
#
_symmetry.space_group_name_H-M   'P 1'
#
loop_
_entity.id
_entity.type
_entity.pdbx_description
1 polymer ?
#
loop_
_entity_poly.entity_id
_entity_poly.type
_entity_poly.pdbx_seq_one_letter_code
_entity_poly.pdbx_strand_id
1 'polypeptide(L)'
;MGFSRSAFQTRKPPRAGRPAWKCAEEYKRWLRKLPCARCKHVGSDTNPIVAAHVDIAGGKGASTKVADRHCLPLCNHCHIEQTDVVGWPTFEKHLDGGDAVVLAGVYFIEWPGRREWERELSANPAPQRGALA
;
A
#
# COMPACT_ATOMS: atom_id res chain seq x y z
N MET A 1 -27.43 -44.44 -1.82
CA MET A 1 -27.68 -43.01 -1.54
C MET A 1 -26.70 -42.54 -0.49
N GLY A 2 -25.82 -41.57 -0.79
CA GLY A 2 -24.90 -40.98 0.18
C GLY A 2 -25.15 -39.49 0.26
N PHE A 3 -25.86 -39.02 1.29
CA PHE A 3 -25.85 -37.61 1.65
C PHE A 3 -24.58 -37.34 2.45
N SER A 4 -23.77 -36.34 2.08
CA SER A 4 -22.77 -35.83 3.02
C SER A 4 -22.24 -34.43 2.75
N ARG A 5 -22.48 -33.59 3.78
CA ARG A 5 -21.62 -32.54 4.33
C ARG A 5 -21.50 -31.23 3.54
N SER A 6 -22.59 -30.46 3.46
CA SER A 6 -22.49 -29.02 3.13
C SER A 6 -23.52 -28.14 3.86
N ALA A 7 -23.79 -28.41 5.15
CA ALA A 7 -24.77 -27.62 5.92
C ALA A 7 -24.15 -26.71 7.00
N PHE A 8 -22.86 -26.83 7.30
CA PHE A 8 -22.20 -26.09 8.41
C PHE A 8 -20.95 -25.32 7.97
N GLN A 9 -20.90 -24.78 6.75
CA GLN A 9 -19.95 -23.70 6.49
C GLN A 9 -20.56 -22.40 7.00
N THR A 10 -20.30 -22.05 8.25
CA THR A 10 -20.50 -20.69 8.73
C THR A 10 -19.72 -19.76 7.79
N ARG A 11 -20.45 -18.96 6.99
CA ARG A 11 -19.83 -17.93 6.16
C ARG A 11 -18.89 -17.14 7.07
N LYS A 12 -17.59 -17.13 6.76
CA LYS A 12 -16.63 -16.33 7.52
C LYS A 12 -17.22 -14.92 7.64
N PRO A 13 -17.28 -14.34 8.85
CA PRO A 13 -17.74 -12.97 9.00
C PRO A 13 -16.92 -12.10 8.04
N PRO A 14 -17.53 -11.10 7.39
CA PRO A 14 -16.79 -10.22 6.49
C PRO A 14 -15.55 -9.75 7.24
N ARG A 15 -14.36 -10.04 6.67
CA ARG A 15 -13.10 -9.63 7.28
C ARG A 15 -13.23 -8.13 7.52
N ALA A 16 -13.09 -7.71 8.78
CA ALA A 16 -13.14 -6.30 9.12
C ALA A 16 -12.22 -5.55 8.14
N GLY A 17 -12.80 -4.61 7.39
CA GLY A 17 -12.08 -3.86 6.38
C GLY A 17 -10.83 -3.20 7.00
N ARG A 18 -9.82 -2.94 6.17
CA ARG A 18 -8.64 -2.20 6.60
C ARG A 18 -9.09 -0.81 7.09
N PRO A 19 -8.59 -0.31 8.24
CA PRO A 19 -9.07 0.95 8.81
C PRO A 19 -8.84 2.11 7.84
N ALA A 20 -9.77 3.07 7.79
CA ALA A 20 -9.73 4.12 6.76
C ALA A 20 -8.46 4.97 6.79
N TRP A 21 -7.86 5.20 7.97
CA TRP A 21 -6.60 5.94 8.09
C TRP A 21 -5.42 5.24 7.39
N LYS A 22 -5.51 3.93 7.14
CA LYS A 22 -4.52 3.22 6.32
C LYS A 22 -4.85 3.31 4.82
N CYS A 23 -6.11 3.55 4.45
CA CYS A 23 -6.62 3.45 3.08
C CYS A 23 -6.67 4.81 2.38
N ALA A 24 -5.83 4.99 1.36
CA ALA A 24 -5.84 6.15 0.48
C ALA A 24 -5.84 5.68 -0.98
N GLU A 25 -7.01 5.32 -1.49
CA GLU A 25 -7.15 4.79 -2.86
C GLU A 25 -6.78 5.81 -3.93
N GLU A 26 -7.15 7.07 -3.72
CA GLU A 26 -6.83 8.17 -4.64
C GLU A 26 -5.33 8.46 -4.69
N TYR A 27 -4.64 8.39 -3.55
CA TYR A 27 -3.19 8.46 -3.49
C TYR A 27 -2.53 7.39 -4.36
N LYS A 28 -2.97 6.13 -4.25
CA LYS A 28 -2.46 5.04 -5.11
C LYS A 28 -2.76 5.27 -6.58
N ARG A 29 -3.92 5.84 -6.94
CA ARG A 29 -4.23 6.20 -8.33
C ARG A 29 -3.32 7.31 -8.85
N TRP A 30 -3.01 8.29 -8.01
CA TRP A 30 -2.08 9.37 -8.34
C TRP A 30 -0.66 8.84 -8.53
N LEU A 31 -0.17 8.00 -7.61
CA LEU A 31 1.16 7.37 -7.71
C LEU A 31 1.36 6.63 -9.04
N ARG A 32 0.37 5.88 -9.52
CA ARG A 32 0.47 5.12 -10.78
C ARG A 32 0.61 5.99 -12.04
N LYS A 33 0.45 7.32 -11.91
CA LYS A 33 0.65 8.28 -13.01
C LYS A 33 2.06 8.89 -13.00
N LEU A 34 2.84 8.66 -11.95
CA LEU A 34 4.18 9.20 -11.79
C LEU A 34 5.24 8.26 -12.38
N PRO A 35 6.43 8.77 -12.75
CA PRO A 35 7.53 7.91 -13.14
C PRO A 35 7.98 6.99 -11.99
N CYS A 36 8.58 5.86 -12.34
CA CYS A 36 9.16 4.93 -11.37
C CYS A 36 10.19 5.64 -10.48
N ALA A 37 10.06 5.50 -9.17
CA ALA A 37 10.94 6.13 -8.19
C ALA A 37 12.41 5.71 -8.34
N ARG A 38 12.68 4.49 -8.85
CA ARG A 38 14.04 3.98 -9.08
C ARG A 38 14.57 4.34 -10.47
N CYS A 39 13.94 3.85 -11.53
CA CYS A 39 14.48 3.97 -12.89
C CYS A 39 13.98 5.20 -13.66
N LYS A 40 13.12 6.03 -13.05
CA LYS A 40 12.57 7.27 -13.61
C LYS A 40 11.77 7.13 -14.92
N HIS A 41 11.57 5.91 -15.40
CA HIS A 41 10.72 5.64 -16.55
C HIS A 41 9.24 5.85 -16.23
N VAL A 42 8.52 6.46 -17.18
CA VAL A 42 7.06 6.49 -17.19
C VAL A 42 6.54 5.09 -17.54
N GLY A 43 5.43 4.69 -16.93
CA GLY A 43 4.82 3.39 -17.19
C GLY A 43 4.38 3.23 -18.65
N SER A 44 4.42 1.99 -19.13
CA SER A 44 3.85 1.57 -20.40
C SER A 44 2.83 0.45 -20.17
N ASP A 45 2.09 0.06 -21.21
CA ASP A 45 1.15 -1.07 -21.13
C ASP A 45 1.85 -2.39 -20.75
N THR A 46 3.10 -2.57 -21.17
CA THR A 46 3.92 -3.75 -20.87
C THR A 46 4.63 -3.68 -19.53
N ASN A 47 4.85 -2.48 -18.99
CA ASN A 47 5.54 -2.24 -17.72
C ASN A 47 4.83 -1.12 -16.94
N PRO A 48 3.62 -1.38 -16.44
CA PRO A 48 2.82 -0.36 -15.76
C PRO A 48 3.46 0.04 -14.43
N ILE A 49 3.15 1.27 -13.99
CA ILE A 49 3.51 1.71 -12.64
C ILE A 49 2.50 1.14 -11.65
N VAL A 50 3.03 0.56 -10.58
CA VAL A 50 2.29 0.04 -9.44
C VAL A 50 2.61 0.85 -8.19
N ALA A 51 1.65 0.91 -7.26
CA ALA A 51 1.87 1.50 -5.94
C ALA A 51 2.41 0.41 -5.00
N ALA A 52 3.73 0.37 -4.84
CA ALA A 52 4.46 -0.63 -4.07
C ALA A 52 4.49 -0.24 -2.59
N HIS A 53 4.04 -1.11 -1.69
CA HIS A 53 4.07 -0.86 -0.24
C HIS A 53 5.47 -1.09 0.32
N VAL A 54 6.01 -0.07 1.01
CA VAL A 54 7.28 -0.13 1.73
C VAL A 54 7.07 -0.90 3.05
N ASP A 55 7.29 -2.21 3.02
CA ASP A 55 7.00 -3.12 4.14
C ASP A 55 7.85 -2.82 5.40
N ILE A 56 9.05 -2.25 5.22
CA ILE A 56 9.96 -1.86 6.32
C ILE A 56 9.44 -0.68 7.15
N ALA A 57 8.43 0.08 6.67
CA ALA A 57 7.86 1.21 7.41
C ALA A 57 7.05 0.79 8.66
N GLY A 58 6.87 -0.52 8.90
CA GLY A 58 6.17 -1.05 10.07
C GLY A 58 4.64 -0.97 9.96
N GLY A 59 3.93 -1.40 11.00
CA GLY A 59 2.44 -1.41 11.01
C GLY A 59 1.79 -2.52 10.17
N LYS A 60 2.59 -3.48 9.69
CA LYS A 60 2.17 -4.76 9.12
C LYS A 60 1.73 -5.69 10.25
N GLY A 61 0.41 -5.84 10.44
CA GLY A 61 -0.14 -6.92 11.26
C GLY A 61 -0.16 -8.24 10.50
N ALA A 62 -0.42 -9.36 11.19
CA ALA A 62 -0.43 -10.72 10.64
C ALA A 62 -1.30 -10.94 9.38
N SER A 63 -2.12 -9.97 8.98
CA SER A 63 -2.90 -10.00 7.75
C SER A 63 -3.18 -8.62 7.15
N THR A 64 -2.44 -7.57 7.53
CA THR A 64 -2.73 -6.20 7.06
C THR A 64 -1.52 -5.55 6.42
N LYS A 65 -1.70 -5.05 5.20
CA LYS A 65 -0.70 -4.23 4.51
C LYS A 65 -0.42 -2.93 5.28
N VAL A 66 0.83 -2.47 5.20
CA VAL A 66 1.29 -1.15 5.67
C VAL A 66 0.38 -0.05 5.10
N ALA A 67 0.22 1.07 5.82
CA ALA A 67 -0.61 2.20 5.39
C ALA A 67 -0.23 2.68 3.97
N ASP A 68 -1.23 3.14 3.19
CA ASP A 68 -1.02 3.52 1.79
C ASP A 68 -0.11 4.73 1.66
N ARG A 69 0.02 5.57 2.69
CA ARG A 69 1.01 6.67 2.74
C ARG A 69 2.47 6.20 2.61
N HIS A 70 2.74 4.91 2.82
CA HIS A 70 4.07 4.31 2.65
C HIS A 70 4.14 3.55 1.33
N CYS A 71 3.53 4.08 0.26
CA CYS A 71 3.65 3.53 -1.08
C CYS A 71 4.64 4.34 -1.93
N LEU A 72 5.34 3.64 -2.82
CA LEU A 72 6.18 4.23 -3.85
C LEU A 72 5.66 3.87 -5.25
N PRO A 73 5.81 4.77 -6.24
CA PRO A 73 5.52 4.43 -7.62
C PRO A 73 6.69 3.61 -8.18
N LEU A 74 6.48 2.33 -8.49
CA LEU A 74 7.49 1.48 -9.13
C LEU A 74 6.94 0.91 -10.42
N CYS A 75 7.76 0.83 -11.48
CA CYS A 75 7.38 0.03 -12.64
C CYS A 75 7.37 -1.45 -12.26
N ASN A 76 6.57 -2.25 -12.97
CA ASN A 76 6.40 -3.67 -12.68
C ASN A 76 7.74 -4.42 -12.59
N HIS A 77 8.70 -4.11 -13.46
CA HIS A 77 10.03 -4.73 -13.42
C HIS A 77 10.79 -4.42 -12.13
N CYS A 78 10.87 -3.14 -11.72
CA CYS A 78 11.50 -2.76 -10.46
C CYS A 78 10.74 -3.27 -9.23
N HIS A 79 9.41 -3.41 -9.33
CA HIS A 79 8.59 -3.98 -8.27
C HIS A 79 8.84 -5.48 -8.07
N ILE A 80 8.98 -6.24 -9.17
CA ILE A 80 9.36 -7.66 -9.14
C ILE A 80 10.76 -7.81 -8.56
N GLU A 81 11.72 -7.00 -9.00
CA GLU A 81 13.07 -7.05 -8.44
C GLU A 81 13.07 -6.78 -6.93
N GLN A 82 12.31 -5.77 -6.48
CA GLN A 82 12.14 -5.47 -5.07
C GLN A 82 11.50 -6.63 -4.30
N THR A 83 10.45 -7.26 -4.83
CA THR A 83 9.63 -8.24 -4.10
C THR A 83 10.23 -9.64 -4.13
N ASP A 84 10.72 -10.07 -5.28
CA ASP A 84 11.05 -11.47 -5.56
C ASP A 84 12.56 -11.74 -5.63
N VAL A 85 13.39 -10.69 -5.78
CA VAL A 85 14.84 -10.86 -6.00
C VAL A 85 15.67 -10.34 -4.82
N VAL A 86 15.57 -9.04 -4.50
CA VAL A 86 16.54 -8.41 -3.58
C VAL A 86 15.97 -8.01 -2.21
N GLY A 87 14.65 -7.79 -2.11
CA GLY A 87 14.01 -7.27 -0.90
C GLY A 87 14.27 -5.77 -0.63
N TRP A 88 13.47 -5.19 0.26
CA TRP A 88 13.57 -3.77 0.64
C TRP A 88 14.97 -3.31 1.12
N PRO A 89 15.68 -4.04 2.01
CA PRO A 89 16.96 -3.59 2.56
C PRO A 89 18.06 -3.38 1.51
N THR A 90 17.98 -4.11 0.40
CA THR A 90 18.91 -3.96 -0.72
C THR A 90 18.37 -2.96 -1.73
N PHE A 91 17.07 -3.03 -2.02
CA PHE A 91 16.43 -2.18 -3.02
C PHE A 91 16.48 -0.69 -2.69
N GLU A 92 16.29 -0.32 -1.41
CA GLU A 92 16.23 1.09 -1.00
C GLU A 92 17.52 1.87 -1.29
N LYS A 93 18.68 1.18 -1.32
CA LYS A 93 19.99 1.77 -1.67
C LYS A 93 20.06 2.28 -3.10
N HIS A 94 19.15 1.82 -3.96
CA HIS A 94 19.05 2.25 -5.36
C HIS A 94 18.02 3.37 -5.56
N LEU A 95 17.34 3.82 -4.51
CA LEU A 95 16.45 4.96 -4.54
C LEU A 95 17.22 6.25 -4.26
N ASP A 96 16.72 7.37 -4.77
CA ASP A 96 17.24 8.68 -4.40
C ASP A 96 17.12 8.89 -2.89
N GLY A 97 18.24 9.21 -2.24
CA GLY A 97 18.32 9.38 -0.79
C GLY A 97 18.50 8.09 0.00
N GLY A 98 18.42 6.91 -0.63
CA GLY A 98 18.77 5.63 0.00
C GLY A 98 17.80 5.12 1.08
N ASP A 99 16.65 5.78 1.27
CA ASP A 99 15.65 5.42 2.29
C ASP A 99 14.24 5.42 1.66
N ALA A 100 13.64 4.23 1.57
CA ALA A 100 12.34 4.05 0.94
C ALA A 100 11.20 4.67 1.75
N VAL A 101 11.31 4.71 3.09
CA VAL A 101 10.27 5.24 3.98
C VAL A 101 10.22 6.75 3.89
N VAL A 102 11.38 7.40 3.91
CA VAL A 102 11.51 8.85 3.71
C VAL A 102 10.97 9.24 2.35
N LEU A 103 11.38 8.53 1.29
CA LEU A 103 10.90 8.83 -0.06
C LEU A 103 9.38 8.67 -0.19
N ALA A 104 8.79 7.63 0.41
CA ALA A 104 7.34 7.46 0.43
C ALA A 104 6.64 8.62 1.16
N GLY A 105 7.24 9.10 2.25
CA GLY A 105 6.79 10.29 2.96
C GLY A 105 6.77 11.55 2.08
N VAL A 106 7.81 11.75 1.25
CA VAL A 106 7.87 12.86 0.29
C VAL A 106 6.71 12.78 -0.71
N TYR A 107 6.51 11.62 -1.35
CA TYR A 107 5.39 11.45 -2.28
C TYR A 107 4.03 11.69 -1.62
N PHE A 108 3.85 11.24 -0.37
CA PHE A 108 2.61 11.48 0.35
C PHE A 108 2.40 12.97 0.66
N ILE A 109 3.45 13.71 1.00
CA ILE A 109 3.39 15.16 1.22
C ILE A 109 3.05 15.90 -0.08
N GLU A 110 3.64 15.50 -1.20
CA GLU A 110 3.43 16.14 -2.51
C GLU A 110 2.08 15.82 -3.15
N TRP A 111 1.38 14.79 -2.68
CA TRP A 111 0.09 14.42 -3.23
C TRP A 111 -0.95 15.54 -3.03
N PRO A 112 -1.52 16.13 -4.10
CA PRO A 112 -2.44 17.27 -3.99
C PRO A 112 -3.72 16.96 -3.21
N GLY A 113 -4.20 15.71 -3.29
CA GLY A 113 -5.42 15.25 -2.61
C GLY A 113 -5.25 14.98 -1.12
N ARG A 114 -4.03 15.10 -0.58
CA ARG A 114 -3.73 14.77 0.82
C ARG A 114 -4.61 15.54 1.81
N ARG A 115 -4.73 16.86 1.64
CA ARG A 115 -5.44 17.73 2.59
C ARG A 115 -6.94 17.44 2.64
N GLU A 116 -7.52 17.08 1.50
CA GLU A 116 -8.92 16.68 1.41
C GLU A 116 -9.13 15.33 2.10
N TRP A 117 -8.29 14.35 1.79
CA TRP A 117 -8.32 13.04 2.44
C TRP A 117 -8.14 13.12 3.97
N GLU A 118 -7.22 13.96 4.47
CA GLU A 118 -7.04 14.20 5.91
C GLU A 118 -8.28 14.84 6.56
N ARG A 119 -8.96 15.75 5.83
CA ARG A 119 -10.20 16.38 6.29
C ARG A 119 -11.35 15.37 6.35
N GLU A 120 -11.52 14.57 5.31
CA GLU A 120 -12.53 13.50 5.27
C GLU A 120 -12.31 12.48 6.38
N LEU A 121 -11.05 12.07 6.60
CA LEU A 121 -10.68 11.15 7.67
C LEU A 121 -10.99 11.74 9.06
N SER A 122 -10.78 13.05 9.24
CA SER A 122 -11.09 13.75 10.49
C SER A 122 -12.60 13.91 10.71
N ALA A 123 -13.36 14.16 9.64
CA ALA A 123 -14.81 14.31 9.68
C ALA A 123 -15.54 12.96 9.86
N ASN A 124 -14.96 11.88 9.34
CA ASN A 124 -15.47 10.53 9.48
C ASN A 124 -14.35 9.59 9.96
N PRO A 125 -14.00 9.64 11.26
CA PRO A 125 -13.01 8.75 11.82
C PRO A 125 -13.58 7.32 11.77
N ALA A 126 -13.18 6.55 10.76
CA ALA A 126 -13.56 5.15 10.67
C ALA A 126 -13.24 4.43 11.99
N PRO A 127 -14.02 3.40 12.38
CA PRO A 127 -13.82 2.71 13.65
C PRO A 127 -12.37 2.23 13.78
N GLN A 128 -11.64 2.83 14.73
CA GLN A 128 -10.28 2.44 15.05
C GLN A 128 -10.34 1.10 15.79
N ARG A 129 -10.00 0.00 15.14
CA ARG A 129 -9.71 -1.25 15.87
C ARG A 129 -8.34 -1.11 16.51
N GLY A 130 -8.30 -1.05 17.85
CA GLY A 130 -7.06 -1.15 18.62
C GLY A 130 -6.97 -0.34 19.91
N ALA A 131 -7.91 0.56 20.21
CA ALA A 131 -8.01 1.13 21.55
C ALA A 131 -8.66 0.07 22.46
N LEU A 132 -7.83 -0.81 23.02
CA LEU A 132 -8.21 -1.59 24.20
C LEU A 132 -8.47 -0.58 25.33
N ALA A 133 -9.73 -0.51 25.76
CA ALA A 133 -10.11 -0.05 27.09
C ALA A 133 -10.05 -1.24 28.06
#